data_AF-A0AAJ1GF33-F1
#
_entry.id   AF-A0AAJ1GF33-F1
#
_cell.length_a   1.000
_cell.length_b   1.000
_cell.length_c   1.000
_cell.angle_alpha   90.00
_cell.angle_beta   90.00
_cell.angle_gamma   90.00
#
_symmetry.space_group_name_H-M   'P 1'
#
loop_
_entity.id
_entity.type
_entity.pdbx_description
1 polymer ?
#
loop_
_entity_poly.entity_id
_entity_poly.type
_entity_poly.pdbx_seq_one_letter_code
_entity_poly.pdbx_strand_id
1 'polypeptide(L)'
;KSGVKKIRVHDLRHSHASLLIEMGCQPLLIADRLGHEKIQTTLNTYSHLYPNKQAEVAQQLENIINGTTVPDSSQLADVANL
;
A
#
# COMPACT_ATOMS: atom_id res chain seq x y z
N LYS A 1 -18.76 25.63 18.29
CA LYS A 1 -18.95 24.18 18.06
C LYS A 1 -18.25 23.83 16.76
N SER A 2 -17.25 22.96 16.79
CA SER A 2 -16.48 22.56 15.61
C SER A 2 -17.41 21.80 14.66
N GLY A 3 -17.65 22.30 13.44
CA GLY A 3 -18.61 21.77 12.46
C GLY A 3 -18.25 20.43 11.83
N VAL A 4 -17.55 19.57 12.56
CA VAL A 4 -17.06 18.27 12.11
C VAL A 4 -18.06 17.17 12.42
N LYS A 5 -18.23 16.23 11.48
CA LYS A 5 -19.01 15.01 11.67
C LYS A 5 -18.54 14.28 12.94
N LYS A 6 -19.49 13.69 13.69
CA LYS A 6 -19.16 12.83 14.83
C LYS A 6 -18.26 11.68 14.37
N ILE A 7 -16.98 11.76 14.72
CA ILE A 7 -16.01 10.70 14.50
C ILE A 7 -16.30 9.61 15.52
N ARG A 8 -16.54 8.38 15.06
CA ARG A 8 -16.70 7.23 15.95
C ARG A 8 -15.33 6.62 16.25
N VAL A 9 -15.21 5.91 17.36
CA VAL A 9 -13.96 5.21 17.74
C VAL A 9 -13.52 4.20 16.66
N HIS A 10 -14.46 3.65 15.90
CA HIS A 10 -14.14 2.75 14.78
C HIS A 10 -13.44 3.47 13.62
N ASP A 11 -13.76 4.75 13.36
CA ASP A 11 -13.12 5.53 12.30
C ASP A 11 -11.65 5.76 12.62
N LEU A 12 -11.33 5.96 13.91
CA LEU A 12 -9.94 6.08 14.35
C LEU A 12 -9.17 4.77 14.13
N ARG A 13 -9.77 3.61 14.46
CA ARG A 13 -9.18 2.29 14.18
C ARG A 13 -8.99 2.09 12.67
N HIS A 14 -9.93 2.57 11.87
CA HIS A 14 -9.84 2.51 10.41
C HIS A 14 -8.69 3.36 9.87
N SER A 15 -8.61 4.64 10.25
CA SER A 15 -7.50 5.53 9.86
C SER A 15 -6.14 5.00 10.29
N HIS A 16 -6.04 4.40 11.48
CA HIS A 16 -4.81 3.78 11.95
C HIS A 16 -4.37 2.61 11.06
N ALA A 17 -5.30 1.72 10.71
CA ALA A 17 -5.02 0.60 9.81
C ALA A 17 -4.63 1.08 8.41
N SER A 18 -5.35 2.06 7.85
CA SER A 18 -5.04 2.67 6.54
C SER A 18 -3.62 3.24 6.51
N LEU A 19 -3.23 3.97 7.56
CA LEU A 19 -1.89 4.54 7.66
C LEU A 19 -0.79 3.46 7.72
N LEU A 20 -1.01 2.37 8.46
CA LEU A 20 -0.05 1.26 8.53
C LEU A 20 0.12 0.57 7.16
N ILE A 21 -0.97 0.42 6.40
CA ILE A 21 -0.95 -0.19 5.06
C ILE A 21 -0.19 0.70 4.08
N GLU A 22 -0.42 2.01 4.13
CA GLU A 22 0.29 2.99 3.29
C GLU A 22 1.80 3.01 3.58
N MET A 23 2.19 2.87 4.86
CA MET A 23 3.60 2.71 5.26
C MET A 23 4.21 1.37 4.84
N GLY A 24 3.47 0.50 4.15
CA GLY A 24 3.95 -0.77 3.64
C GLY A 24 4.08 -1.88 4.70
N CYS A 25 3.44 -1.73 5.87
CA CYS A 25 3.48 -2.76 6.90
C CYS A 25 2.81 -4.06 6.43
N GLN A 26 3.31 -5.20 6.91
CA GLN A 26 2.73 -6.50 6.58
C GLN A 26 1.35 -6.67 7.24
N PRO A 27 0.36 -7.28 6.53
CA PRO A 27 -0.98 -7.52 7.07
C PRO A 27 -0.99 -8.30 8.38
N LEU A 28 -0.03 -9.21 8.54
CA LEU A 28 0.17 -10.02 9.74
C LEU A 28 0.49 -9.14 10.97
N LEU A 29 1.45 -8.22 10.82
CA LEU A 29 1.84 -7.26 11.87
C LEU A 29 0.68 -6.31 12.24
N ILE A 30 -0.08 -5.88 11.24
CA ILE A 30 -1.24 -5.01 11.45
C ILE A 30 -2.34 -5.77 12.21
N ALA A 31 -2.60 -7.02 11.85
CA ALA A 31 -3.58 -7.86 12.55
C ALA A 31 -3.20 -8.09 14.02
N ASP A 32 -1.93 -8.43 14.29
CA ASP A 32 -1.42 -8.62 15.64
C ASP A 32 -1.52 -7.33 16.47
N ARG A 33 -1.11 -6.20 15.89
CA ARG A 33 -1.19 -4.88 16.55
C ARG A 33 -2.62 -4.40 16.82
N LEU A 34 -3.57 -4.80 15.99
CA LEU A 34 -5.00 -4.52 16.19
C LEU A 34 -5.68 -5.51 17.15
N GLY A 35 -4.98 -6.58 17.55
CA GLY A 35 -5.51 -7.66 18.39
C GLY A 35 -6.51 -8.55 17.66
N HIS A 36 -6.40 -8.70 16.35
CA HIS A 36 -7.23 -9.62 15.59
C HIS A 36 -6.63 -11.03 15.64
N GLU A 37 -7.36 -11.99 16.22
CA GLU A 37 -6.95 -13.41 16.25
C GLU A 37 -6.76 -14.00 14.85
N LYS A 38 -7.47 -13.44 13.85
CA LYS A 38 -7.39 -13.87 12.45
C LYS A 38 -7.00 -12.71 11.56
N ILE A 39 -5.91 -12.90 10.82
CA ILE A 39 -5.45 -11.99 9.76
C ILE A 39 -6.53 -11.79 8.70
N GLN A 40 -7.35 -12.82 8.44
CA GLN A 40 -8.48 -12.75 7.53
C GLN A 40 -9.44 -11.61 7.88
N THR A 41 -9.66 -11.30 9.15
CA THR A 41 -10.53 -10.17 9.56
C THR A 41 -9.95 -8.84 9.09
N THR A 42 -8.64 -8.65 9.28
CA THR A 42 -7.92 -7.46 8.79
C THR A 42 -7.93 -7.40 7.27
N LEU A 43 -7.63 -8.50 6.59
CA LEU A 43 -7.63 -8.56 5.13
C LEU A 43 -9.03 -8.35 4.55
N ASN A 44 -10.07 -8.97 5.08
CA ASN A 44 -11.44 -8.77 4.60
C ASN A 44 -11.90 -7.31 4.77
N THR A 45 -11.44 -6.63 5.82
CA THR A 45 -11.83 -5.24 6.10
C THR A 45 -11.01 -4.24 5.28
N TYR A 46 -9.71 -4.49 5.10
CA TYR A 46 -8.77 -3.51 4.55
C TYR A 46 -8.08 -3.96 3.25
N SER A 47 -8.47 -5.09 2.64
CA SER A 47 -7.89 -5.63 1.39
C SER A 47 -7.84 -4.59 0.27
N HIS A 48 -8.89 -3.78 0.15
CA HIS A 48 -9.01 -2.73 -0.85
C HIS A 48 -8.01 -1.58 -0.70
N LEU A 49 -7.39 -1.43 0.48
CA LEU A 49 -6.36 -0.43 0.74
C LEU A 49 -4.97 -0.94 0.37
N TYR A 50 -4.80 -2.24 0.16
CA TYR A 50 -3.51 -2.75 -0.27
C TYR A 50 -3.32 -2.36 -1.74
N PRO A 51 -2.25 -1.61 -2.07
CA PRO A 51 -1.91 -1.36 -3.46
C PRO A 51 -1.75 -2.70 -4.16
N ASN A 52 -2.09 -2.76 -5.45
CA ASN A 52 -1.90 -3.95 -6.27
C ASN A 52 -0.40 -4.19 -6.47
N LYS A 53 0.25 -4.73 -5.43
CA LYS A 53 1.65 -5.08 -5.42
C LYS A 53 1.96 -6.20 -6.39
N GLN A 54 0.97 -6.87 -7.01
CA GLN A 54 1.26 -7.87 -8.03
C GLN A 54 1.93 -7.25 -9.25
N ALA A 55 1.51 -6.04 -9.67
CA ALA A 55 2.15 -5.33 -10.77
C ALA A 55 3.58 -4.91 -10.43
N GLU A 56 3.78 -4.36 -9.22
CA GLU A 56 5.10 -3.95 -8.73
C GLU A 56 6.04 -5.15 -8.54
N VAL A 57 5.54 -6.26 -8.01
CA VAL A 57 6.29 -7.52 -7.85
C VAL A 57 6.61 -8.13 -9.21
N ALA A 58 5.69 -8.10 -10.17
CA ALA A 58 5.94 -8.56 -11.52
C ALA A 58 7.06 -7.73 -12.18
N GLN A 59 7.00 -6.40 -12.07
CA GLN A 59 8.07 -5.50 -12.54
C GLN A 59 9.39 -5.75 -11.83
N GLN A 60 9.40 -5.95 -10.51
CA GLN A 60 10.61 -6.28 -9.77
C GLN A 60 11.21 -7.62 -10.20
N LEU A 61 10.37 -8.65 -10.42
CA LEU A 61 10.80 -9.95 -10.94
C LEU A 61 11.36 -9.84 -12.36
N GLU A 62 10.68 -9.11 -13.24
CA GLU A 62 11.11 -8.88 -14.62
C GLU A 62 12.47 -8.16 -14.65
N ASN A 63 12.68 -7.17 -13.77
CA ASN A 63 13.96 -6.49 -13.60
C ASN A 63 15.07 -7.42 -13.08
N ILE A 64 14.76 -8.34 -12.17
CA ILE A 64 15.72 -9.33 -11.66
C ILE A 64 16.07 -10.36 -12.75
N ILE A 65 15.08 -10.82 -13.51
CA ILE A 65 15.26 -11.81 -14.59
C ILE A 65 16.04 -11.20 -15.77
N ASN A 66 15.78 -9.94 -16.10
CA ASN A 66 16.42 -9.26 -17.22
C ASN A 66 17.83 -8.72 -16.90
N GLY A 67 18.26 -8.76 -15.64
CA GLY A 67 19.65 -8.51 -15.23
C GLY A 67 20.18 -7.09 -15.49
N THR A 68 19.33 -6.12 -15.82
CA THR A 68 19.72 -4.76 -16.16
C THR A 68 19.56 -3.81 -14.96
N THR A 69 20.67 -3.53 -14.28
CA THR A 69 20.82 -2.37 -13.39
C THR A 69 20.91 -1.06 -14.17
N VAL A 70 19.96 -0.75 -15.06
CA VAL A 70 19.96 0.53 -15.78
C VAL A 70 18.52 1.00 -16.01
N PRO A 71 18.14 2.21 -15.55
CA PRO A 71 16.96 2.86 -16.08
C PRO A 71 17.16 2.99 -17.59
N ASP A 72 16.22 2.44 -18.33
CA ASP A 72 16.16 2.59 -19.77
C ASP A 72 16.12 4.09 -20.11
N SER A 73 17.25 4.61 -20.58
CA SER A 73 17.45 5.99 -21.01
C SER A 73 16.66 6.34 -22.28
N SER A 74 15.83 5.44 -22.80
CA SER A 74 15.01 5.66 -23.99
C SER A 74 13.79 6.58 -23.76
N GLN A 75 13.38 6.88 -22.52
CA GLN A 75 12.24 7.76 -22.23
C GLN A 75 12.59 9.21 -21.83
N LEU A 76 13.86 9.62 -21.90
CA LEU A 76 14.28 11.01 -21.66
C LEU A 76 14.40 11.84 -22.95
N ALA A 77 14.17 11.25 -24.13
CA ALA A 77 14.28 11.97 -25.41
C ALA A 77 13.03 12.79 -25.79
N ASP A 78 11.84 12.49 -25.24
CA ASP A 78 10.60 13.12 -25.70
C ASP A 78 10.19 14.40 -24.92
N VAL A 79 10.88 14.74 -23.82
CA VAL A 79 10.55 15.93 -23.01
C VAL A 79 11.44 17.15 -23.29
N ALA A 80 12.39 17.05 -24.22
CA ALA A 80 13.27 18.16 -24.59
C ALA A 80 12.80 18.96 -25.83
N ASN A 81 11.64 18.62 -26.40
CA ASN A 81 11.07 19.31 -27.57
C ASN A 81 9.58 19.67 -27.36
N LEU A 82 9.28 20.40 -26.28
CA LEU A 82 8.14 21.33 -26.26
C LEU A 82 8.42 22.53 -25.37
#